data_AF-A0A7J3IJT7-F1
#
_entry.id   AF-A0A7J3IJT7-F1
#
_cell.length_a   1.000
_cell.length_b   1.000
_cell.length_c   1.000
_cell.angle_alpha   90.00
_cell.angle_beta   90.00
_cell.angle_gamma   90.00
#
_symmetry.space_group_name_H-M   'P 1'
#
loop_
_entity.id
_entity.type
_entity.pdbx_description
1 polymer ?
#
loop_
_entity_poly.entity_id
_entity_poly.type
_entity_poly.pdbx_seq_one_letter_code
_entity_poly.pdbx_strand_id
1 'polypeptide(L)'
;MISARPDWSWGIREGLTLLFAIALFLIELVVLAVLLYLAGLVVVGRKRALFSDAFIIALLGTVLSTLFVILPLPGLITLLLIAITWLILIKRLFETGWLGAIAVGILAIIIYLAILILVAFVAGLLGWIIRVFTIPL
;
A
#
# COMPACT_ATOMS: atom_id res chain seq x y z
N MET A 1 36.37 35.73 -15.00
CA MET A 1 35.62 34.83 -15.90
C MET A 1 35.43 33.50 -15.19
N ILE A 2 34.25 33.24 -14.64
CA ILE A 2 33.93 31.95 -13.99
C ILE A 2 33.29 31.07 -15.07
N SER A 3 33.96 29.97 -15.42
CA SER A 3 33.42 28.96 -16.34
C SER A 3 32.30 28.20 -15.64
N ALA A 4 31.04 28.48 -15.99
CA ALA A 4 29.92 27.62 -15.62
C ALA A 4 30.07 26.29 -16.40
N ARG A 5 30.51 25.24 -15.70
CA ARG A 5 30.48 23.88 -16.26
C ARG A 5 29.03 23.41 -16.24
N PRO A 6 28.46 22.92 -17.35
CA PRO A 6 27.11 22.36 -17.36
C PRO A 6 27.12 21.07 -16.54
N ASP A 7 26.54 21.13 -15.37
CA ASP A 7 26.42 20.03 -14.44
C ASP A 7 25.15 19.22 -14.74
N TRP A 8 25.29 18.32 -15.72
CA TRP A 8 24.30 17.31 -16.10
C TRP A 8 23.86 16.36 -14.96
N SER A 9 24.44 16.52 -13.76
CA SER A 9 24.17 15.70 -12.57
C SER A 9 22.83 15.97 -11.89
N TRP A 10 22.17 17.10 -12.19
CA TRP A 10 20.80 17.37 -11.72
C TRP A 10 19.84 16.37 -12.36
N GLY A 11 19.73 16.39 -13.69
CA GLY A 11 18.76 15.56 -14.45
C GLY A 11 18.81 14.06 -14.13
N ILE A 12 19.98 13.52 -13.81
CA ILE A 12 20.16 12.11 -13.44
C ILE A 12 19.60 11.81 -12.05
N ARG A 13 19.78 12.70 -11.07
CA ARG A 13 19.24 12.54 -9.72
C ARG A 13 17.73 12.63 -9.71
N GLU A 14 17.14 13.58 -10.44
CA GLU A 14 15.69 13.69 -10.53
C GLU A 14 15.08 12.48 -11.24
N GLY A 15 15.69 12.03 -12.35
CA GLY A 15 15.24 10.84 -13.07
C GLY A 15 15.28 9.56 -12.22
N LEU A 16 16.37 9.32 -11.49
CA LEU A 16 16.49 8.19 -10.56
C LEU A 16 15.45 8.26 -9.43
N THR A 17 15.20 9.45 -8.91
CA THR A 17 14.23 9.66 -7.82
C THR A 17 12.80 9.33 -8.29
N LEU A 18 12.43 9.76 -9.50
CA LEU A 18 11.12 9.46 -10.09
C LEU A 18 10.95 7.97 -10.36
N LEU A 19 11.97 7.31 -10.93
CA LEU A 19 11.94 5.86 -11.17
C LEU A 19 11.78 5.09 -9.85
N PHE A 20 12.50 5.51 -8.81
CA PHE A 20 12.40 4.91 -7.49
C PHE A 20 11.01 5.11 -6.87
N ALA A 21 10.45 6.33 -6.95
CA ALA A 21 9.11 6.62 -6.44
C ALA A 21 8.02 5.81 -7.17
N ILE A 22 8.12 5.68 -8.50
CA ILE A 22 7.20 4.86 -9.29
C ILE A 22 7.33 3.38 -8.91
N ALA A 23 8.57 2.88 -8.72
CA ALA A 23 8.80 1.50 -8.31
C ALA A 23 8.16 1.23 -6.93
N LEU A 24 8.35 2.13 -5.95
CA LEU A 24 7.71 2.02 -4.64
C LEU A 24 6.19 2.04 -4.73
N PHE A 25 5.63 2.96 -5.51
CA PHE A 25 4.18 3.03 -5.75
C PHE A 25 3.63 1.71 -6.33
N LEU A 26 4.31 1.13 -7.32
CA LEU A 26 3.90 -0.15 -7.89
C LEU A 26 4.01 -1.31 -6.90
N ILE A 27 5.07 -1.34 -6.08
CA ILE A 27 5.23 -2.34 -5.03
C ILE A 27 4.10 -2.23 -4.01
N GLU A 28 3.79 -1.02 -3.53
CA GLU A 28 2.69 -0.78 -2.60
C GLU A 28 1.35 -1.22 -3.19
N LEU A 29 1.09 -0.90 -4.46
CA LEU A 29 -0.13 -1.29 -5.15
C LEU A 29 -0.25 -2.82 -5.24
N VAL A 30 0.82 -3.52 -5.62
CA VAL A 30 0.84 -4.98 -5.67
C VAL A 30 0.63 -5.59 -4.30
N VAL A 31 1.28 -5.07 -3.25
CA VAL A 31 1.09 -5.53 -1.87
C VAL A 31 -0.36 -5.35 -1.45
N LEU A 32 -0.97 -4.19 -1.70
CA LEU A 32 -2.36 -3.93 -1.36
C LEU A 32 -3.33 -4.85 -2.12
N ALA A 33 -3.07 -5.06 -3.42
CA ALA A 33 -3.88 -5.95 -4.25
C ALA A 33 -3.82 -7.39 -3.73
N VAL A 34 -2.64 -7.88 -3.34
CA VAL A 34 -2.47 -9.22 -2.74
C VAL A 34 -3.21 -9.31 -1.41
N LEU A 35 -3.08 -8.31 -0.53
CA LEU A 35 -3.77 -8.27 0.75
C LEU A 35 -5.30 -8.33 0.60
N LEU A 36 -5.85 -7.49 -0.29
CA LEU A 36 -7.28 -7.46 -0.57
C LEU A 36 -7.75 -8.74 -1.25
N TYR A 37 -6.95 -9.31 -2.14
CA TYR A 37 -7.24 -10.58 -2.79
C TYR A 37 -7.33 -11.72 -1.77
N LEU A 38 -6.34 -11.82 -0.86
CA LEU A 38 -6.35 -12.83 0.21
C LEU A 38 -7.55 -12.65 1.15
N ALA A 39 -7.84 -11.41 1.54
CA ALA A 39 -9.00 -11.10 2.38
C ALA A 39 -10.33 -11.46 1.67
N GLY A 40 -10.48 -11.06 0.41
CA GLY A 40 -11.64 -11.38 -0.42
C GLY A 40 -11.80 -12.88 -0.64
N LEU A 41 -10.70 -13.59 -0.86
CA LEU A 41 -10.69 -15.04 -1.04
C LEU A 41 -11.22 -15.78 0.19
N VAL A 42 -10.82 -15.34 1.39
CA VAL A 42 -11.24 -15.94 2.66
C VAL A 42 -12.69 -15.62 3.00
N VAL A 43 -13.14 -14.38 2.79
CA VAL A 43 -14.49 -13.93 3.20
C VAL A 43 -15.57 -14.30 2.20
N VAL A 44 -15.28 -14.15 0.89
CA VAL A 44 -16.28 -14.22 -0.18
C VAL A 44 -16.10 -15.47 -1.05
N GLY A 45 -14.88 -16.00 -1.09
CA GLY A 45 -14.53 -17.16 -1.88
C GLY A 45 -14.05 -16.81 -3.30
N ARG A 46 -13.30 -17.76 -3.88
CA ARG A 46 -12.57 -17.60 -5.16
C ARG A 46 -13.45 -17.29 -6.37
N LYS A 47 -14.74 -17.65 -6.31
CA LYS A 47 -15.70 -17.42 -7.41
C LYS A 47 -16.08 -15.95 -7.57
N ARG A 48 -15.87 -15.12 -6.55
CA ARG A 48 -16.26 -13.70 -6.53
C ARG A 48 -15.09 -12.74 -6.28
N ALA A 49 -14.01 -13.21 -5.66
CA ALA A 49 -12.80 -12.43 -5.45
C ALA A 49 -11.75 -12.79 -6.52
N LEU A 50 -11.71 -12.05 -7.63
CA LEU A 50 -10.65 -12.18 -8.63
C LEU A 50 -9.47 -11.27 -8.27
N PHE A 51 -8.25 -11.67 -8.66
CA PHE A 51 -7.05 -10.85 -8.46
C PHE A 51 -7.13 -9.53 -9.25
N SER A 52 -7.73 -9.57 -10.45
CA SER A 52 -7.97 -8.36 -11.25
C SER A 52 -8.85 -7.35 -10.51
N ASP A 53 -9.91 -7.82 -9.83
CA ASP A 53 -10.80 -6.95 -9.07
C ASP A 53 -10.05 -6.34 -7.88
N ALA A 54 -9.26 -7.16 -7.17
CA ALA A 54 -8.44 -6.68 -6.05
C ALA A 54 -7.41 -5.63 -6.48
N PHE A 55 -6.80 -5.80 -7.66
CA PHE A 55 -5.89 -4.83 -8.24
C PHE A 55 -6.59 -3.51 -8.61
N ILE A 56 -7.80 -3.57 -9.18
CA ILE A 56 -8.60 -2.38 -9.49
C ILE A 56 -9.02 -1.67 -8.20
N ILE A 57 -9.43 -2.42 -7.17
CA ILE A 57 -9.74 -1.84 -5.84
C ILE A 57 -8.50 -1.14 -5.28
N ALA A 58 -7.34 -1.78 -5.30
CA ALA A 58 -6.09 -1.20 -4.82
C ALA A 58 -5.71 0.08 -5.58
N LEU A 59 -5.74 0.04 -6.91
CA LEU A 59 -5.41 1.19 -7.75
C LEU A 59 -6.39 2.36 -7.52
N LEU A 60 -7.69 2.11 -7.67
CA LEU A 60 -8.71 3.15 -7.49
C LEU A 60 -8.76 3.65 -6.05
N GLY A 61 -8.66 2.75 -5.08
CA GLY A 61 -8.67 3.08 -3.66
C GLY A 61 -7.51 4.00 -3.31
N THR A 62 -6.29 3.71 -3.76
CA THR A 62 -5.12 4.56 -3.52
C THR A 62 -5.27 5.91 -4.21
N VAL A 63 -5.61 5.93 -5.51
CA VAL A 63 -5.78 7.19 -6.26
C VAL A 63 -6.86 8.08 -5.64
N LEU A 64 -8.04 7.51 -5.33
CA LEU A 64 -9.13 8.26 -4.70
C LEU A 64 -8.75 8.72 -3.29
N SER A 65 -8.06 7.89 -2.50
CA SER A 65 -7.59 8.28 -1.17
C SER A 65 -6.64 9.47 -1.24
N THR A 66 -5.68 9.45 -2.18
CA THR A 66 -4.77 10.58 -2.40
C THR A 66 -5.52 11.85 -2.78
N LEU A 67 -6.52 11.75 -3.67
CA LEU A 67 -7.36 12.91 -4.04
C LEU A 67 -8.09 13.49 -2.83
N PHE A 68 -8.65 12.64 -1.95
CA PHE A 68 -9.33 13.11 -0.74
C PHE A 68 -8.39 13.75 0.27
N VAL A 69 -7.14 13.29 0.37
CA VAL A 69 -6.13 13.86 1.27
C VAL A 69 -5.67 15.24 0.79
N ILE A 70 -5.60 15.48 -0.52
CA ILE A 70 -5.19 16.77 -1.10
C ILE A 70 -6.30 17.84 -0.92
N LEU A 71 -7.56 17.42 -0.83
CA LEU A 71 -8.67 18.34 -0.61
C LEU A 71 -8.61 18.95 0.82
N PRO A 72 -8.89 20.26 0.98
CA PRO A 72 -8.84 20.95 2.27
C PRO A 72 -10.09 20.66 3.12
N LEU A 73 -10.33 19.39 3.41
CA LEU A 73 -11.44 18.89 4.22
C LEU A 73 -10.99 18.65 5.67
N PRO A 74 -11.90 18.73 6.66
CA PRO A 74 -11.61 18.32 8.04
C PRO A 74 -11.17 16.85 8.09
N GLY A 75 -10.09 16.54 8.81
CA GLY A 75 -9.46 15.21 8.79
C GLY A 75 -10.40 14.05 9.13
N LEU A 76 -11.38 14.25 10.02
CA LEU A 76 -12.38 13.24 10.34
C LEU A 76 -13.31 12.93 9.15
N ILE A 77 -13.71 13.96 8.41
CA ILE A 77 -14.57 13.83 7.22
C ILE A 77 -13.79 13.13 6.11
N THR A 78 -12.53 13.50 5.89
CA THR A 78 -11.64 12.86 4.92
C THR A 78 -11.47 11.37 5.23
N LEU A 79 -11.26 11.00 6.49
CA LEU A 79 -11.10 9.61 6.91
C LEU A 79 -12.37 8.79 6.64
N LEU A 80 -13.54 9.34 6.95
CA LEU A 80 -14.82 8.70 6.66
C LEU A 80 -15.06 8.53 5.16
N LEU A 81 -14.77 9.56 4.34
CA LEU A 81 -14.86 9.48 2.89
C LEU A 81 -14.00 8.36 2.33
N ILE A 82 -12.72 8.31 2.74
CA ILE A 82 -11.79 7.27 2.36
C ILE A 82 -12.34 5.90 2.74
N ALA A 83 -12.72 5.69 4.00
CA ALA A 83 -13.25 4.42 4.47
C ALA A 83 -14.50 3.97 3.69
N ILE A 84 -15.44 4.89 3.43
CA ILE A 84 -16.64 4.63 2.64
C ILE A 84 -16.27 4.28 1.20
N THR A 85 -15.32 4.99 0.58
CA THR A 85 -14.86 4.71 -0.78
C THR A 85 -14.26 3.31 -0.89
N TRP A 86 -13.41 2.89 0.04
CA TRP A 86 -12.87 1.53 0.08
C TRP A 86 -13.98 0.49 0.19
N LEU A 87 -14.94 0.69 1.10
CA LEU A 87 -16.07 -0.22 1.28
C LEU A 87 -16.94 -0.33 0.02
N ILE A 88 -17.23 0.79 -0.65
CA ILE A 88 -18.01 0.81 -1.89
C ILE A 88 -17.26 0.09 -3.02
N LEU A 89 -15.95 0.34 -3.15
CA LEU A 89 -15.12 -0.35 -4.14
C LEU A 89 -15.14 -1.86 -3.92
N ILE A 90 -14.86 -2.32 -2.69
CA ILE A 90 -14.89 -3.74 -2.32
C ILE A 90 -16.27 -4.34 -2.60
N LYS A 91 -17.33 -3.69 -2.15
CA LYS A 91 -18.71 -4.15 -2.34
C LYS A 91 -19.04 -4.35 -3.83
N ARG A 92 -18.66 -3.39 -4.67
CA ARG A 92 -18.99 -3.38 -6.09
C ARG A 92 -18.13 -4.36 -6.89
N LEU A 93 -16.83 -4.43 -6.60
CA LEU A 93 -15.87 -5.23 -7.36
C LEU A 93 -15.83 -6.69 -6.91
N PHE A 94 -16.04 -7.01 -5.63
CA PHE A 94 -16.13 -8.40 -5.15
C PHE A 94 -17.57 -8.93 -5.11
N GLU A 95 -18.54 -8.17 -5.63
CA GLU A 95 -19.98 -8.55 -5.69
C GLU A 95 -20.52 -9.07 -4.34
N THR A 96 -20.17 -8.37 -3.26
CA THR A 96 -20.53 -8.76 -1.89
C THR A 96 -21.69 -7.94 -1.34
N GLY A 97 -22.33 -8.46 -0.29
CA GLY A 97 -23.15 -7.63 0.58
C GLY A 97 -22.30 -6.63 1.39
N TRP A 98 -22.98 -5.71 2.09
CA TRP A 98 -22.33 -4.74 3.00
C TRP A 98 -21.52 -5.43 4.09
N LEU A 99 -22.06 -6.49 4.69
CA LEU A 99 -21.36 -7.28 5.72
C LEU A 99 -20.09 -7.94 5.17
N GLY A 100 -20.14 -8.44 3.93
CA GLY A 100 -18.97 -9.02 3.27
C GLY A 100 -17.88 -7.99 3.02
N ALA A 101 -18.24 -6.79 2.55
CA ALA A 101 -17.27 -5.72 2.30
C ALA A 101 -16.58 -5.26 3.59
N ILE A 102 -17.34 -5.11 4.68
CA ILE A 102 -16.79 -4.77 6.00
C ILE A 102 -15.86 -5.88 6.50
N ALA A 103 -16.27 -7.14 6.39
CA ALA A 103 -15.44 -8.28 6.81
C ALA A 103 -14.14 -8.38 6.00
N VAL A 104 -14.18 -8.13 4.68
CA VAL A 104 -12.97 -8.05 3.85
C VAL A 104 -12.06 -6.91 4.29
N GLY A 105 -12.61 -5.72 4.53
CA GLY A 105 -11.82 -4.58 5.00
C GLY A 105 -11.12 -4.85 6.34
N ILE A 106 -11.86 -5.40 7.30
CA ILE A 106 -11.31 -5.79 8.61
C ILE A 106 -10.25 -6.89 8.45
N LEU A 107 -10.52 -7.92 7.64
CA LEU A 107 -9.57 -9.00 7.44
C LEU A 107 -8.30 -8.52 6.73
N ALA A 108 -8.42 -7.60 5.77
CA ALA A 108 -7.26 -6.99 5.12
C ALA A 108 -6.37 -6.23 6.13
N ILE A 109 -6.97 -5.50 7.08
CA ILE A 109 -6.22 -4.85 8.17
C ILE A 109 -5.51 -5.90 9.04
N ILE A 110 -6.20 -6.99 9.40
CA ILE A 110 -5.59 -8.07 10.20
C ILE A 110 -4.40 -8.70 9.48
N ILE A 111 -4.53 -9.02 8.18
CA ILE A 111 -3.45 -9.59 7.38
C ILE A 111 -2.29 -8.60 7.28
N TYR A 112 -2.57 -7.32 7.04
CA TYR A 112 -1.55 -6.27 6.99
C TYR A 112 -0.75 -6.17 8.30
N LEU A 113 -1.44 -6.16 9.45
CA LEU A 113 -0.79 -6.16 10.76
C LEU A 113 0.06 -7.41 11.00
N ALA A 114 -0.42 -8.58 10.57
CA ALA A 114 0.36 -9.82 10.66
C ALA A 114 1.66 -9.74 9.84
N ILE A 115 1.59 -9.19 8.62
CA ILE A 115 2.78 -8.97 7.79
C ILE A 115 3.73 -7.96 8.45
N LEU A 116 3.23 -6.86 9.01
CA LEU A 116 4.06 -5.88 9.71
C LEU A 116 4.80 -6.48 10.90
N ILE A 117 4.12 -7.31 11.70
CA ILE A 117 4.74 -8.01 12.83
C ILE A 117 5.84 -8.96 12.33
N LEU A 118 5.57 -9.72 11.26
CA LEU A 118 6.56 -10.61 10.65
C LEU A 118 7.79 -9.85 10.14
N VAL A 119 7.58 -8.74 9.43
CA VAL A 119 8.66 -7.90 8.92
C VAL A 119 9.47 -7.30 10.07
N ALA A 120 8.80 -6.76 11.10
CA ALA A 120 9.46 -6.21 12.27
C ALA A 120 10.29 -7.26 13.02
N PHE A 121 9.77 -8.49 13.14
CA PHE A 121 10.47 -9.60 13.76
C PHE A 121 11.74 -9.99 12.99
N VAL A 122 11.64 -10.14 11.67
CA VAL A 122 12.80 -10.47 10.81
C VAL A 122 13.83 -9.34 10.84
N ALA A 123 13.41 -8.09 10.73
CA ALA A 123 14.31 -6.94 10.83
C ALA A 123 15.00 -6.85 12.20
N GLY A 124 14.27 -7.14 13.28
CA GLY A 124 14.79 -7.21 14.64
C GLY A 124 15.85 -8.31 14.80
N LEU A 125 15.60 -9.51 14.29
CA LEU A 125 16.56 -10.62 14.30
C LEU A 125 17.82 -10.28 13.51
N LEU A 126 17.68 -9.74 12.30
CA LEU A 126 18.82 -9.31 11.49
C LEU A 126 19.65 -8.24 12.19
N GLY A 127 18.99 -7.23 12.78
CA GLY A 127 19.65 -6.19 13.56
C GLY A 127 20.40 -6.75 14.78
N TRP A 128 19.82 -7.74 15.47
CA TRP A 128 20.48 -8.43 16.57
C TRP A 128 21.74 -9.18 16.09
N ILE A 129 21.62 -9.96 15.01
CA ILE A 129 22.75 -10.70 14.43
C ILE A 129 23.89 -9.74 14.06
N ILE A 130 23.59 -8.67 13.33
CA ILE A 130 24.61 -7.69 12.91
C ILE A 130 25.34 -7.11 14.12
N ARG A 131 24.61 -6.76 15.20
CA ARG A 131 25.22 -6.25 16.44
C ARG A 131 26.15 -7.27 17.10
N VAL A 132 25.75 -8.53 17.19
CA VAL A 132 26.59 -9.59 17.78
C VAL A 132 27.90 -9.76 17.00
N PHE A 133 27.86 -9.69 15.67
CA PHE A 133 29.08 -9.83 14.84
C PHE A 133 29.94 -8.57 14.75
N THR A 134 29.37 -7.37 15.00
CA THR A 134 30.07 -6.08 14.84
C THR A 134 30.77 -5.62 16.13
N ILE A 135 30.39 -6.14 17.30
CA ILE A 135 31.09 -5.87 18.56
C ILE A 135 32.34 -6.78 18.60
N PRO A 136 33.57 -6.23 18.53
CA PRO A 136 34.75 -7.03 18.78
C PRO A 136 34.74 -7.42 20.27
N LEU A 137 34.91 -8.72 20.55
CA LEU A 137 35.18 -9.26 21.89
C LEU A 137 36.41 -8.60 22.53
#